data_AF-A0A0D2A0K4-F1
#
_entry.id   AF-A0A0D2A0K4-F1
#
_cell.length_a   1.000
_cell.length_b   1.000
_cell.length_c   1.000
_cell.angle_alpha   90.00
_cell.angle_beta   90.00
_cell.angle_gamma   90.00
#
_symmetry.space_group_name_H-M   'P 1'
#
loop_
_entity.id
_entity.type
_entity.pdbx_description
1 polymer ?
#
loop_
_entity_poly.entity_id
_entity_poly.type
_entity_poly.pdbx_seq_one_letter_code
_entity_poly.pdbx_strand_id
1 'polypeptide(L)'
;MLLLDSRHWVLPIVVSLLALVKCDPEPTQSLSPSLVASSSATPASESTKPTKEPPKPNPDDKKYFHEPGGDDLLHHYDIRYFQKIVTDEERQDTLRHLIRAYLLTFDYIGVETWIAHGSLLAWYWNGKILPWDWDLDTQVTDEGLKTLGKHFNQTYYDYDQGDGSPARRYFLDVNSMAWERVRGDGANVGDIHLLLTEQSIDLPLLLDNRCSIYQCRQRPLHRHYRPVGSAP
;
A
#
# COMPACT_ATOMS: atom_id res chain seq x y z
N MET A 1 51.18 33.68 -37.12
CA MET A 1 52.33 32.93 -36.59
C MET A 1 51.95 32.53 -35.17
N LEU A 2 51.17 31.45 -35.04
CA LEU A 2 51.61 30.14 -34.57
C LEU A 2 52.05 30.17 -33.10
N LEU A 3 51.21 29.64 -32.20
CA LEU A 3 51.43 28.35 -31.52
C LEU A 3 50.32 28.10 -30.50
N LEU A 4 49.44 27.14 -30.81
CA LEU A 4 48.64 26.43 -29.83
C LEU A 4 49.59 25.54 -29.01
N ASP A 5 49.57 25.65 -27.68
CA ASP A 5 50.18 24.65 -26.79
C ASP A 5 49.06 23.72 -26.29
N SER A 6 49.03 22.54 -26.90
CA SER A 6 48.14 21.43 -26.57
C SER A 6 48.78 20.61 -25.46
N ARG A 7 48.31 20.77 -24.22
CA ARG A 7 48.67 19.88 -23.11
C ARG A 7 47.44 19.23 -22.49
N HIS A 8 47.23 18.02 -22.97
CA HIS A 8 46.47 16.91 -22.42
C HIS A 8 46.30 16.93 -20.90
N TRP A 9 45.04 17.02 -20.45
CA TRP A 9 44.59 16.47 -19.17
C TRP A 9 43.44 15.50 -19.48
N VAL A 10 43.79 14.25 -19.74
CA VAL A 10 42.83 13.15 -19.77
C VAL A 10 42.72 12.65 -18.32
N LEU A 11 41.66 13.05 -17.62
CA LEU A 11 41.29 12.45 -16.33
C LEU A 11 40.54 11.15 -16.61
N PRO A 12 41.00 9.97 -16.13
CA PRO A 12 40.18 8.77 -16.18
C PRO A 12 39.17 8.87 -15.03
N ILE A 13 37.91 9.14 -15.34
CA ILE A 13 36.82 8.91 -14.38
C ILE A 13 36.60 7.41 -14.33
N VAL A 14 37.06 6.83 -13.22
CA VAL A 14 36.83 5.44 -12.81
C VAL A 14 35.32 5.19 -12.79
N VAL A 15 34.83 4.38 -13.73
CA VAL A 15 33.47 3.82 -13.66
C VAL A 15 33.47 2.82 -12.50
N SER A 16 32.96 3.25 -11.36
CA SER A 16 32.72 2.38 -10.22
C SER A 16 31.65 1.37 -10.62
N LEU A 17 32.05 0.12 -10.85
CA LEU A 17 31.17 -1.01 -11.05
C LEU A 17 30.27 -1.12 -9.80
N LEU A 18 28.98 -0.80 -9.93
CA LEU A 18 28.00 -1.24 -8.95
C LEU A 18 28.04 -2.76 -8.93
N ALA A 19 28.46 -3.34 -7.81
CA ALA A 19 28.26 -4.74 -7.55
C ALA A 19 26.74 -4.99 -7.53
N LEU A 20 26.21 -5.54 -8.62
CA LEU A 20 24.93 -6.21 -8.63
C LEU A 20 25.01 -7.35 -7.62
N VAL A 21 24.38 -7.18 -6.46
CA VAL A 21 24.09 -8.29 -5.55
C VAL A 21 23.18 -9.24 -6.34
N LYS A 22 23.78 -10.31 -6.83
CA LYS A 22 23.11 -11.38 -7.53
C LYS A 22 22.49 -12.26 -6.44
N CYS A 23 21.16 -12.20 -6.28
CA CYS A 23 20.45 -13.23 -5.53
C CYS A 23 20.49 -14.50 -6.37
N ASP A 24 21.33 -15.46 -5.99
CA ASP A 24 21.30 -16.80 -6.57
C ASP A 24 20.01 -17.51 -6.09
N PRO A 25 19.14 -18.00 -7.00
CA PRO A 25 18.03 -18.84 -6.61
C PRO A 25 18.56 -20.25 -6.27
N GLU A 26 18.31 -20.72 -5.05
CA GLU A 26 18.53 -22.12 -4.69
C GLU A 26 17.64 -23.05 -5.56
N PRO A 27 18.14 -24.23 -5.97
CA PRO A 27 17.40 -25.15 -6.81
C PRO A 27 16.39 -25.95 -5.98
N THR A 28 15.11 -25.58 -6.05
CA THR A 28 14.02 -26.41 -5.54
C THR A 28 13.89 -27.68 -6.40
N GLN A 29 14.20 -28.83 -5.81
CA GLN A 29 14.05 -30.14 -6.40
C GLN A 29 12.57 -30.41 -6.73
N SER A 30 12.26 -30.53 -8.02
CA SER A 30 10.95 -30.96 -8.52
C SER A 30 10.81 -32.48 -8.37
N LEU A 31 9.93 -32.92 -7.48
CA LEU A 31 9.50 -34.32 -7.42
C LEU A 31 8.12 -34.47 -8.05
N SER A 32 8.11 -34.93 -9.30
CA SER A 32 6.91 -35.40 -10.00
C SER A 32 6.66 -36.87 -9.64
N PRO A 33 5.47 -37.28 -9.19
CA PRO A 33 5.13 -38.70 -9.11
C PRO A 33 4.57 -39.19 -10.44
N SER A 34 5.20 -40.25 -10.95
CA SER A 34 4.81 -41.00 -12.15
C SER A 34 3.60 -41.90 -11.87
N LEU A 35 2.74 -42.01 -12.88
CA LEU A 35 1.57 -42.88 -12.95
C LEU A 35 1.94 -44.36 -12.81
N VAL A 36 1.20 -45.08 -11.97
CA VAL A 36 1.05 -46.54 -12.08
C VAL A 36 -0.44 -46.87 -12.02
N ALA A 37 -0.93 -47.43 -13.12
CA ALA A 37 -2.29 -47.95 -13.24
C ALA A 37 -2.41 -49.32 -12.57
N SER A 38 -3.52 -49.56 -11.86
CA SER A 38 -4.05 -50.90 -11.71
C SER A 38 -5.57 -50.86 -11.52
N SER A 39 -6.21 -51.86 -12.11
CA SER A 39 -7.61 -51.89 -12.50
C SER A 39 -8.57 -52.43 -11.44
N SER A 40 -9.85 -52.17 -11.72
CA SER A 40 -11.03 -53.01 -11.47
C SER A 40 -11.70 -53.02 -10.09
N ALA A 41 -12.96 -52.59 -10.12
CA ALA A 41 -14.17 -53.29 -9.64
C ALA A 41 -15.03 -52.47 -8.66
N THR A 42 -16.16 -51.96 -9.16
CA THR A 42 -17.37 -51.64 -8.38
C THR A 42 -18.04 -52.96 -7.95
N PRO A 43 -18.75 -53.04 -6.80
CA PRO A 43 -20.13 -52.54 -6.77
C PRO A 43 -20.61 -52.01 -5.39
N ALA A 44 -21.85 -51.51 -5.43
CA ALA A 44 -22.84 -51.41 -4.35
C ALA A 44 -22.88 -50.12 -3.49
N SER A 45 -23.92 -49.36 -3.82
CA SER A 45 -24.61 -48.31 -3.07
C SER A 45 -24.92 -48.70 -1.62
N GLU A 46 -24.48 -47.89 -0.67
CA GLU A 46 -25.03 -47.83 0.70
C GLU A 46 -25.39 -46.37 1.00
N SER A 47 -26.68 -46.14 1.19
CA SER A 47 -27.30 -44.83 1.42
C SER A 47 -26.80 -44.19 2.71
N THR A 48 -25.99 -43.13 2.61
CA THR A 48 -25.65 -42.27 3.76
C THR A 48 -26.34 -40.91 3.61
N LYS A 49 -27.20 -40.64 4.57
CA LYS A 49 -27.93 -39.38 4.82
C LYS A 49 -26.97 -38.17 4.70
N PRO A 50 -27.34 -37.06 4.05
CA PRO A 50 -26.44 -35.92 3.91
C PRO A 50 -26.21 -35.29 5.28
N THR A 51 -25.00 -35.49 5.80
CA THR A 51 -24.46 -34.68 6.89
C THR A 51 -24.28 -33.28 6.31
N LYS A 52 -25.03 -32.29 6.81
CA LYS A 52 -24.83 -30.90 6.42
C LYS A 52 -23.37 -30.55 6.71
N GLU A 53 -22.61 -30.27 5.66
CA GLU A 53 -21.30 -29.63 5.81
C GLU A 53 -21.48 -28.39 6.70
N PRO A 54 -20.53 -28.13 7.62
CA PRO A 54 -20.56 -26.87 8.36
C PRO A 54 -20.64 -25.72 7.35
N PRO A 55 -21.44 -24.67 7.63
CA PRO A 55 -21.53 -23.53 6.73
C PRO A 55 -20.11 -23.04 6.45
N LYS A 56 -19.78 -22.88 5.17
CA LYS A 56 -18.51 -22.29 4.77
C LYS A 56 -18.36 -20.97 5.53
N PRO A 57 -17.20 -20.71 6.16
CA PRO A 57 -16.99 -19.44 6.85
C PRO A 57 -17.29 -18.31 5.88
N ASN A 58 -18.09 -17.33 6.31
CA ASN A 58 -18.32 -16.16 5.50
C ASN A 58 -16.98 -15.40 5.43
N PRO A 59 -16.40 -15.16 4.24
CA PRO A 59 -15.14 -14.41 4.12
C PRO A 59 -15.21 -13.03 4.78
N ASP A 60 -16.41 -12.45 4.92
CA ASP A 60 -16.61 -11.17 5.59
C ASP A 60 -16.43 -11.23 7.12
N ASP A 61 -16.54 -12.40 7.75
CA ASP A 61 -16.46 -12.55 9.22
C ASP A 61 -15.08 -12.15 9.78
N LYS A 62 -14.04 -12.16 8.93
CA LYS A 62 -12.65 -11.82 9.30
C LYS A 62 -12.16 -10.53 8.65
N LYS A 63 -13.00 -9.86 7.87
CA LYS A 63 -12.63 -8.62 7.19
C LYS A 63 -12.59 -7.48 8.21
N TYR A 64 -11.49 -6.73 8.27
CA TYR A 64 -11.31 -5.63 9.20
C TYR A 64 -11.89 -4.31 8.67
N PHE A 65 -11.58 -3.98 7.41
CA PHE A 65 -12.11 -2.80 6.75
C PHE A 65 -13.41 -3.13 6.05
N HIS A 66 -14.41 -2.27 6.24
CA HIS A 66 -15.73 -2.44 5.65
C HIS A 66 -16.02 -1.25 4.76
N GLU A 67 -16.32 -1.56 3.51
CA GLU A 67 -16.77 -0.60 2.52
C GLU A 67 -18.30 -0.52 2.57
N PRO A 68 -18.92 0.60 2.16
CA PRO A 68 -20.38 0.75 2.12
C PRO A 68 -21.09 -0.28 1.22
N GLY A 69 -20.33 -1.10 0.48
CA GLY A 69 -20.81 -2.19 -0.37
C GLY A 69 -21.39 -1.68 -1.70
N GLY A 70 -21.71 -2.59 -2.62
CA GLY A 70 -22.33 -2.26 -3.90
C GLY A 70 -21.38 -2.30 -5.10
N ASP A 71 -21.38 -1.24 -5.90
CA ASP A 71 -20.57 -1.14 -7.13
C ASP A 71 -19.07 -0.99 -6.82
N ASP A 72 -18.23 -1.29 -7.81
CA ASP A 72 -16.75 -1.24 -7.71
C ASP A 72 -16.23 0.12 -7.21
N LEU A 73 -16.97 1.20 -7.49
CA LEU A 73 -16.69 2.56 -7.02
C LEU A 73 -16.72 2.68 -5.50
N LEU A 74 -17.60 1.94 -4.84
CA LEU A 74 -17.83 2.02 -3.40
C LEU A 74 -16.75 1.26 -2.61
N HIS A 75 -15.94 0.43 -3.27
CA HIS A 75 -14.82 -0.28 -2.65
C HIS A 75 -13.66 0.63 -2.22
N HIS A 76 -13.63 1.88 -2.68
CA HIS A 76 -12.59 2.85 -2.33
C HIS A 76 -12.99 3.79 -1.19
N TYR A 77 -14.06 3.44 -0.44
CA TYR A 77 -14.57 4.25 0.65
C TYR A 77 -14.70 3.45 1.95
N ASP A 78 -14.35 4.08 3.08
CA ASP A 78 -14.61 3.53 4.41
C ASP A 78 -16.05 3.82 4.85
N ILE A 79 -16.80 2.78 5.25
CA ILE A 79 -18.20 2.89 5.66
C ILE A 79 -18.43 3.87 6.82
N ARG A 80 -17.44 4.06 7.70
CA ARG A 80 -17.58 4.90 8.92
C ARG A 80 -17.71 6.37 8.60
N TYR A 81 -17.07 6.81 7.51
CA TYR A 81 -17.05 8.23 7.09
C TYR A 81 -17.79 8.46 5.77
N PHE A 82 -18.38 7.41 5.18
CA PHE A 82 -19.09 7.49 3.91
C PHE A 82 -20.41 8.26 4.05
N GLN A 83 -20.59 9.25 3.16
CA GLN A 83 -21.79 10.07 3.10
C GLN A 83 -22.41 10.04 1.70
N LYS A 84 -21.58 10.29 0.68
CA LYS A 84 -21.97 10.31 -0.73
C LYS A 84 -20.76 9.99 -1.59
N ILE A 85 -21.03 9.56 -2.83
CA ILE A 85 -20.00 9.48 -3.87
C ILE A 85 -19.60 10.91 -4.25
N VAL A 86 -18.29 11.16 -4.29
CA VAL A 86 -17.74 12.47 -4.64
C VAL A 86 -17.61 12.63 -6.17
N THR A 87 -17.59 13.88 -6.62
CA THR A 87 -17.28 14.23 -8.02
C THR A 87 -15.81 13.97 -8.36
N ASP A 88 -15.46 13.91 -9.65
CA ASP A 88 -14.07 13.72 -10.09
C ASP A 88 -13.15 14.84 -9.59
N GLU A 89 -13.63 16.08 -9.58
CA GLU A 89 -12.88 17.24 -9.08
C GLU A 89 -12.67 17.17 -7.57
N GLU A 90 -13.71 16.86 -6.79
CA GLU A 90 -13.62 16.65 -5.34
C GLU A 90 -12.68 15.49 -5.01
N ARG A 91 -12.71 14.40 -5.80
CA ARG A 91 -11.81 13.26 -5.65
C ARG A 91 -10.36 13.66 -5.86
N GLN A 92 -10.05 14.28 -7.00
CA GLN A 92 -8.69 14.71 -7.34
C GLN A 92 -8.12 15.70 -6.32
N ASP A 93 -8.96 16.60 -5.81
CA ASP A 93 -8.57 17.52 -4.75
C ASP A 93 -8.28 16.77 -3.43
N THR A 94 -9.17 15.87 -3.05
CA THR A 94 -9.03 15.07 -1.83
C THR A 94 -7.79 14.20 -1.84
N LEU A 95 -7.53 13.45 -2.93
CA LEU A 95 -6.33 12.63 -3.06
C LEU A 95 -5.04 13.47 -2.99
N ARG A 96 -5.04 14.68 -3.59
CA ARG A 96 -3.88 15.60 -3.51
C ARG A 96 -3.58 16.06 -2.09
N HIS A 97 -4.60 16.32 -1.29
CA HIS A 97 -4.43 16.70 0.11
C HIS A 97 -4.07 15.49 0.98
N LEU A 98 -4.67 14.34 0.69
CA LEU A 98 -4.40 13.08 1.37
C LEU A 98 -2.94 12.66 1.21
N ILE A 99 -2.36 12.68 0.00
CA ILE A 99 -0.94 12.32 -0.18
C ILE A 99 0.01 13.29 0.55
N ARG A 100 -0.35 14.58 0.64
CA ARG A 100 0.46 15.57 1.37
C ARG A 100 0.38 15.35 2.88
N ALA A 101 -0.83 15.18 3.41
CA ALA A 101 -1.06 14.87 4.81
C ALA A 101 -0.36 13.57 5.20
N TYR A 102 -0.44 12.55 4.34
CA TYR A 102 0.25 11.28 4.48
C TYR A 102 1.76 11.46 4.62
N LEU A 103 2.43 12.07 3.64
CA LEU A 103 3.88 12.22 3.64
C LEU A 103 4.37 13.04 4.83
N LEU A 104 3.63 14.09 5.21
CA LEU A 104 3.96 14.92 6.37
C LEU A 104 3.75 14.18 7.70
N THR A 105 2.70 13.37 7.80
CA THR A 105 2.41 12.56 9.00
C THR A 105 3.49 11.50 9.21
N PHE A 106 3.91 10.81 8.14
CA PHE A 106 4.89 9.74 8.24
C PHE A 106 6.31 10.27 8.51
N ASP A 107 6.64 11.46 7.98
CA ASP A 107 7.86 12.18 8.36
C ASP A 107 7.86 12.59 9.84
N TYR A 108 6.73 13.10 10.33
CA TYR A 108 6.58 13.45 11.74
C TYR A 108 6.70 12.24 12.67
N ILE A 109 6.04 11.14 12.32
CA ILE A 109 6.11 9.88 13.07
C ILE A 109 7.53 9.28 13.00
N GLY A 110 8.28 9.58 11.93
CA GLY A 110 9.61 9.03 11.70
C GLY A 110 9.58 7.62 11.09
N VAL A 111 8.51 7.26 10.39
CA VAL A 111 8.37 5.97 9.69
C VAL A 111 8.71 6.14 8.21
N GLU A 112 9.60 5.29 7.72
CA GLU A 112 9.96 5.29 6.30
C GLU A 112 8.80 4.78 5.43
N THR A 113 8.52 5.55 4.37
CA THR A 113 7.49 5.22 3.39
C THR A 113 7.85 5.68 1.97
N TRP A 114 7.21 5.09 0.97
CA TRP A 114 7.26 5.49 -0.42
C TRP A 114 5.91 5.32 -1.11
N ILE A 115 5.73 6.02 -2.23
CA ILE A 115 4.62 5.78 -3.16
C ILE A 115 4.90 4.52 -3.98
N ALA A 116 3.85 3.77 -4.30
CA ALA A 116 3.93 2.48 -4.99
C ALA A 116 2.91 2.39 -6.14
N HIS A 117 2.96 1.29 -6.90
CA HIS A 117 1.95 0.89 -7.89
C HIS A 117 1.40 2.03 -8.78
N GLY A 118 0.08 2.25 -8.79
CA GLY A 118 -0.58 3.23 -9.66
C GLY A 118 -0.13 4.66 -9.34
N SER A 119 0.00 4.98 -8.06
CA SER A 119 0.51 6.28 -7.60
C SER A 119 1.95 6.57 -8.03
N LEU A 120 2.82 5.56 -8.00
CA LEU A 120 4.20 5.69 -8.48
C LEU A 120 4.25 5.87 -9.99
N LEU A 121 3.41 5.14 -10.74
CA LEU A 121 3.31 5.31 -12.18
C LEU A 121 2.88 6.74 -12.52
N ALA A 122 1.83 7.24 -11.88
CA ALA A 122 1.32 8.59 -12.07
C ALA A 122 2.41 9.65 -11.85
N TRP A 123 3.18 9.49 -10.76
CA TRP A 123 4.30 10.36 -10.44
C TRP A 123 5.40 10.32 -11.50
N TYR A 124 5.79 9.12 -11.98
CA TYR A 124 6.84 8.95 -12.99
C TYR A 124 6.54 9.71 -14.29
N TRP A 125 5.28 9.73 -14.72
CA TRP A 125 4.89 10.35 -15.99
C TRP A 125 4.83 11.89 -15.93
N ASN A 126 4.24 12.47 -14.89
CA ASN A 126 4.09 13.93 -14.82
C ASN A 126 4.02 14.51 -13.38
N GLY A 127 4.30 13.71 -12.35
CA GLY A 127 4.21 14.14 -10.96
C GLY A 127 2.78 14.39 -10.47
N LYS A 128 1.75 13.86 -11.13
CA LYS A 128 0.33 14.01 -10.75
C LYS A 128 -0.28 12.66 -10.44
N ILE A 129 -1.50 12.69 -9.90
CA ILE A 129 -2.37 11.53 -9.70
C ILE A 129 -3.08 11.22 -11.02
N LEU A 130 -3.36 9.94 -11.31
CA LEU A 130 -4.09 9.58 -12.53
C LEU A 130 -5.52 10.15 -12.45
N PRO A 131 -6.08 10.73 -13.54
CA PRO A 131 -7.43 11.32 -13.49
C PRO A 131 -8.53 10.34 -13.06
N TRP A 132 -8.35 9.07 -13.41
CA TRP A 132 -9.27 7.97 -13.12
C TRP A 132 -8.92 7.19 -11.85
N ASP A 133 -7.84 7.54 -11.13
CA ASP A 133 -7.49 6.88 -9.87
C ASP A 133 -8.54 7.17 -8.80
N TRP A 134 -8.84 6.15 -8.00
CA TRP A 134 -9.76 6.23 -6.87
C TRP A 134 -9.07 6.16 -5.51
N ASP A 135 -7.87 5.60 -5.47
CA ASP A 135 -7.05 5.44 -4.29
C ASP A 135 -5.63 5.96 -4.51
N LEU A 136 -4.81 5.80 -3.48
CA LEU A 136 -3.39 6.10 -3.51
C LEU A 136 -2.64 4.90 -2.93
N ASP A 137 -1.65 4.43 -3.67
CA ASP A 137 -0.84 3.29 -3.31
C ASP A 137 0.44 3.75 -2.63
N THR A 138 0.64 3.31 -1.40
CA THR A 138 1.87 3.58 -0.66
C THR A 138 2.32 2.36 0.11
N GLN A 139 3.60 2.37 0.48
CA GLN A 139 4.21 1.26 1.20
C GLN A 139 5.08 1.74 2.36
N VAL A 140 5.23 0.86 3.34
CA VAL A 140 6.07 1.04 4.52
C VAL A 140 6.93 -0.21 4.76
N THR A 141 7.98 -0.03 5.55
CA THR A 141 8.79 -1.16 6.05
C THR A 141 8.03 -1.96 7.11
N ASP A 142 8.41 -3.23 7.29
CA ASP A 142 7.87 -4.10 8.35
C ASP A 142 8.05 -3.51 9.76
N GLU A 143 9.19 -2.89 10.02
CA GLU A 143 9.44 -2.15 11.26
C GLU A 143 8.54 -0.93 11.40
N GLY A 144 8.29 -0.23 10.29
CA GLY A 144 7.36 0.89 10.23
C GLY A 144 5.94 0.48 10.61
N LEU A 145 5.40 -0.57 10.00
CA LEU A 145 4.07 -1.08 10.36
C LEU A 145 3.98 -1.49 11.82
N LYS A 146 4.99 -2.20 12.36
CA LYS A 146 5.01 -2.57 13.78
C LYS A 146 4.97 -1.34 14.69
N THR A 147 5.72 -0.30 14.33
CA THR A 147 5.75 0.96 15.05
C THR A 147 4.38 1.65 15.01
N LEU A 148 3.76 1.73 13.83
CA LEU A 148 2.44 2.32 13.65
C LEU A 148 1.37 1.56 14.46
N GLY A 149 1.32 0.24 14.34
CA GLY A 149 0.36 -0.59 15.06
C GLY A 149 0.50 -0.52 16.59
N LYS A 150 1.73 -0.38 17.10
CA LYS A 150 2.00 -0.35 18.54
C LYS A 150 1.78 1.02 19.18
N HIS A 151 2.09 2.10 18.47
CA HIS A 151 2.19 3.44 19.06
C HIS A 151 1.24 4.47 18.45
N PHE A 152 0.77 4.27 17.22
CA PHE A 152 0.03 5.27 16.46
C PHE A 152 -1.30 4.76 15.91
N ASN A 153 -1.72 3.54 16.28
CA ASN A 153 -3.01 3.01 15.85
C ASN A 153 -4.16 3.85 16.43
N GLN A 154 -5.18 4.11 15.60
CA GLN A 154 -6.38 4.88 15.94
C GLN A 154 -6.06 6.31 16.39
N THR A 155 -5.11 6.97 15.72
CA THR A 155 -4.74 8.36 16.01
C THR A 155 -5.25 9.32 14.95
N TYR A 156 -5.42 10.59 15.32
CA TYR A 156 -5.89 11.66 14.42
C TYR A 156 -4.77 12.66 14.14
N TYR A 157 -4.72 13.14 12.89
CA TYR A 157 -3.76 14.13 12.40
C TYR A 157 -4.48 15.24 11.64
N ASP A 158 -4.25 16.47 12.07
CA ASP A 158 -4.77 17.64 11.39
C ASP A 158 -3.77 18.14 10.33
N TYR A 159 -4.28 18.45 9.14
CA TYR A 159 -3.52 18.97 8.00
C TYR A 159 -4.06 20.33 7.59
N ASP A 160 -3.22 21.34 7.79
CA ASP A 160 -3.46 22.71 7.37
C ASP A 160 -2.67 23.00 6.08
N GLN A 161 -3.35 23.57 5.09
CA GLN A 161 -2.76 23.95 3.82
C GLN A 161 -2.00 25.28 3.88
N GLY A 162 -2.27 26.10 4.89
CA GLY A 162 -1.71 27.43 5.08
C GLY A 162 -2.27 28.50 4.14
N ASP A 163 -3.38 28.23 3.46
CA ASP A 163 -4.09 29.17 2.57
C ASP A 163 -5.33 29.80 3.23
N GLY A 164 -5.57 29.49 4.51
CA GLY A 164 -6.74 29.95 5.27
C GLY A 164 -7.98 29.06 5.09
N SER A 165 -7.89 27.96 4.33
CA SER A 165 -8.91 26.92 4.31
C SER A 165 -8.97 26.19 5.66
N PRO A 166 -10.12 25.60 6.03
CA PRO A 166 -10.23 24.79 7.24
C PRO A 166 -9.27 23.59 7.16
N ALA A 167 -8.62 23.29 8.28
CA ALA A 167 -7.75 22.14 8.38
C ALA A 167 -8.55 20.84 8.19
N ARG A 168 -7.99 19.90 7.42
CA ARG A 168 -8.57 18.58 7.21
C ARG A 168 -8.06 17.62 8.27
N ARG A 169 -8.94 16.80 8.83
CA ARG A 169 -8.58 15.79 9.82
C ARG A 169 -8.49 14.41 9.19
N TYR A 170 -7.37 13.73 9.46
CA TYR A 170 -7.10 12.39 8.99
C TYR A 170 -7.03 11.41 10.16
N PHE A 171 -7.56 10.21 9.98
CA PHE A 171 -7.57 9.12 10.96
C PHE A 171 -6.68 7.99 10.47
N LEU A 172 -5.70 7.61 11.28
CA LEU A 172 -4.78 6.52 11.01
C LEU A 172 -5.27 5.25 11.71
N ASP A 173 -5.62 4.23 10.93
CA ASP A 173 -6.18 2.96 11.42
C ASP A 173 -5.35 1.78 10.91
N VAL A 174 -4.82 0.98 11.84
CA VAL A 174 -3.99 -0.18 11.55
C VAL A 174 -4.80 -1.45 11.73
N ASN A 175 -4.84 -2.26 10.68
CA ASN A 175 -5.55 -3.53 10.66
C ASN A 175 -4.98 -4.49 11.71
N SER A 176 -5.83 -5.04 12.57
CA SER A 176 -5.42 -6.05 13.56
C SER A 176 -4.86 -7.33 12.93
N MET A 177 -5.18 -7.59 11.66
CA MET A 177 -4.71 -8.74 10.87
C MET A 177 -3.45 -8.44 10.05
N ALA A 178 -2.83 -7.26 10.15
CA ALA A 178 -1.66 -6.86 9.34
C ALA A 178 -0.38 -7.73 9.55
N TRP A 179 -0.42 -8.65 10.52
CA TRP A 179 0.63 -9.63 10.76
C TRP A 179 0.47 -10.92 9.91
N GLU A 180 -0.72 -11.20 9.38
CA GLU A 180 -1.01 -12.37 8.56
C GLU A 180 -0.47 -12.15 7.14
N ARG A 181 0.58 -12.87 6.75
CA ARG A 181 1.23 -12.70 5.43
C ARG A 181 0.93 -13.84 4.46
N VAL A 182 0.16 -14.84 4.90
CA VAL A 182 -0.28 -15.91 4.02
C VAL A 182 -1.40 -15.39 3.15
N ARG A 183 -1.26 -15.56 1.83
CA ARG A 183 -2.30 -15.16 0.89
C ARG A 183 -3.56 -15.97 1.19
N GLY A 184 -4.55 -15.30 1.76
CA GLY A 184 -5.81 -15.89 2.20
C GLY A 184 -6.92 -15.78 1.16
N ASP A 185 -8.13 -15.54 1.65
CA ASP A 185 -9.39 -15.38 0.92
C ASP A 185 -9.53 -14.05 0.17
N GLY A 186 -8.52 -13.17 0.25
CA GLY A 186 -8.55 -11.85 -0.37
C GLY A 186 -9.19 -10.76 0.52
N ALA A 187 -9.59 -11.09 1.76
CA ALA A 187 -9.86 -10.09 2.77
C ALA A 187 -8.54 -9.52 3.32
N ASN A 188 -8.59 -8.29 3.84
CA ASN A 188 -7.45 -7.64 4.52
C ASN A 188 -6.19 -7.49 3.65
N VAL A 189 -6.36 -7.16 2.36
CA VAL A 189 -5.22 -6.86 1.48
C VAL A 189 -4.45 -5.65 1.99
N GLY A 190 -5.15 -4.61 2.46
CA GLY A 190 -4.58 -3.42 3.10
C GLY A 190 -4.22 -3.64 4.57
N ASP A 191 -3.02 -3.20 4.96
CA ASP A 191 -2.50 -3.30 6.32
C ASP A 191 -2.87 -2.08 7.18
N ILE A 192 -2.92 -0.89 6.58
CA ILE A 192 -3.20 0.39 7.27
C ILE A 192 -4.03 1.27 6.37
N HIS A 193 -5.00 2.01 6.91
CA HIS A 193 -5.72 3.05 6.20
C HIS A 193 -5.42 4.42 6.81
N LEU A 194 -5.19 5.43 5.96
CA LEU A 194 -5.28 6.84 6.36
C LEU A 194 -6.54 7.44 5.73
N LEU A 195 -7.48 7.85 6.58
CA LEU A 195 -8.84 8.22 6.18
C LEU A 195 -9.10 9.69 6.42
N LEU A 196 -9.68 10.41 5.47
CA LEU A 196 -10.22 11.74 5.73
C LEU A 196 -11.55 11.62 6.49
N THR A 197 -11.66 12.25 7.67
CA THR A 197 -12.84 12.06 8.54
C THR A 197 -14.10 12.77 8.04
N GLU A 198 -13.95 13.75 7.15
CA GLU A 198 -15.08 14.52 6.58
C GLU A 198 -15.63 13.88 5.30
N GLN A 199 -14.80 13.11 4.58
CA GLN A 199 -15.11 12.49 3.30
C GLN A 199 -14.30 11.19 3.23
N SER A 200 -14.97 10.04 3.09
CA SER A 200 -14.32 8.71 3.18
C SER A 200 -13.54 8.30 1.94
N ILE A 201 -12.70 9.16 1.36
CA ILE A 201 -11.75 8.68 0.36
C ILE A 201 -10.58 8.04 1.11
N ASP A 202 -10.30 6.79 0.77
CA ASP A 202 -9.36 5.95 1.48
C ASP A 202 -8.00 5.92 0.78
N LEU A 203 -6.93 5.89 1.58
CA LEU A 203 -5.59 5.58 1.12
C LEU A 203 -5.14 4.27 1.78
N PRO A 204 -5.21 3.13 1.07
CA PRO A 204 -4.70 1.88 1.57
C PRO A 204 -3.16 1.88 1.55
N LEU A 205 -2.57 1.47 2.67
CA LEU A 205 -1.15 1.18 2.80
C LEU A 205 -0.94 -0.32 2.77
N LEU A 206 0.04 -0.72 1.97
CA LEU A 206 0.51 -2.10 1.91
C LEU A 206 1.89 -2.20 2.52
N LEU A 207 2.12 -3.24 3.30
CA LEU A 207 3.45 -3.58 3.73
C LEU A 207 4.28 -4.11 2.57
N ASP A 208 5.54 -3.67 2.47
CA ASP A 208 6.50 -4.29 1.59
C ASP A 208 7.23 -5.46 2.25
N ASN A 209 6.98 -6.68 1.75
CA ASN A 209 7.75 -7.89 2.05
C ASN A 209 8.59 -8.37 0.85
N ARG A 210 8.59 -7.64 -0.28
CA ARG A 210 9.30 -8.01 -1.50
C ARG A 210 9.91 -6.78 -2.17
N CYS A 211 11.25 -6.66 -2.11
CA CYS A 211 12.01 -5.85 -3.06
C CYS A 211 11.48 -6.11 -4.49
N SER A 212 10.69 -5.17 -5.01
CA SER A 212 10.12 -5.18 -6.35
C SER A 212 10.47 -3.86 -7.01
N ILE A 213 10.58 -3.92 -8.33
CA ILE A 213 11.47 -3.14 -9.21
C ILE A 213 11.17 -1.63 -9.31
N TYR A 214 10.09 -1.14 -8.68
CA TYR A 214 9.72 0.28 -8.73
C TYR A 214 9.32 0.76 -7.34
N GLN A 215 10.26 1.41 -6.64
CA GLN A 215 10.03 2.06 -5.35
C GLN A 215 10.59 3.49 -5.43
N CYS A 216 9.80 4.49 -5.04
CA CYS A 216 10.26 5.88 -5.00
C CYS A 216 10.10 6.49 -3.62
N ARG A 217 11.20 6.56 -2.88
CA ARG A 217 11.27 7.25 -1.60
C ARG A 217 11.17 8.76 -1.82
N GLN A 218 10.10 9.36 -1.34
CA GLN A 218 9.95 10.81 -1.28
C GLN A 218 10.64 11.35 -0.02
N ARG A 219 11.44 12.41 -0.14
CA ARG A 219 11.83 13.22 1.02
C ARG A 219 10.91 14.43 1.08
N PRO A 220 10.23 14.69 2.21
CA PRO A 220 9.35 15.84 2.31
C PRO A 220 10.15 17.14 2.17
N LEU A 221 9.55 18.12 1.47
CA LEU A 221 10.06 19.48 1.41
C LEU A 221 9.77 20.14 2.76
N HIS A 222 10.81 20.63 3.45
CA HIS A 222 10.66 21.35 4.71
C HIS A 222 9.76 22.59 4.54
N ARG A 223 8.49 22.47 4.93
CA ARG A 223 7.59 23.56 5.28
C ARG A 223 7.11 23.28 6.70
N HIS A 224 6.91 24.32 7.51
CA HIS A 224 6.53 24.19 8.92
C HIS A 224 5.14 23.52 9.06
N TYR A 225 5.12 22.20 9.03
CA TYR A 225 4.00 21.37 9.44
C TYR A 225 4.14 21.12 10.94
N ARG A 226 3.11 21.47 11.72
CA ARG A 226 2.98 21.06 13.12
C ARG A 226 1.74 20.16 13.21
N PRO A 227 1.91 18.83 13.13
CA PRO A 227 0.79 17.94 13.41
C PRO A 227 0.45 18.10 14.89
N VAL A 228 -0.80 18.46 15.16
CA VAL A 228 -1.35 18.42 16.51
C VAL A 228 -1.91 17.01 16.70
N GLY A 229 -1.02 16.06 17.00
CA GLY A 229 -1.42 14.71 17.37
C GLY A 229 -1.91 14.68 18.81
N SER A 230 -3.08 14.09 19.04
CA SER A 230 -3.48 13.64 20.38
C SER A 230 -3.12 12.15 20.49
N ALA A 231 -1.94 11.87 20.99
CA ALA A 231 -1.57 10.54 21.47
C ALA A 231 -1.42 10.60 23.01
N PRO A 232 -1.84 9.56 23.74
CA PRO A 232 -1.77 9.51 25.21
C PRO A 232 -0.34 9.55 25.76
#